data_AF-A0A7W1GZS6-F1
#
_entry.id   AF-A0A7W1GZS6-F1
#
_cell.length_a   1.000
_cell.length_b   1.000
_cell.length_c   1.000
_cell.angle_alpha   90.00
_cell.angle_beta   90.00
_cell.angle_gamma   90.00
#
_symmetry.space_group_name_H-M   'P 1'
#
loop_
_entity.id
_entity.type
_entity.pdbx_description
1 polymer ?
#
loop_
_entity_poly.entity_id
_entity_poly.type
_entity_poly.pdbx_seq_one_letter_code
_entity_poly.pdbx_strand_id
1 'polypeptide(L)' 'MSRLPEKLRKQYVNSDYPLVMLKFEDGHEIKVYKGSGKTFDVYSGERIKILASYDPTSGDRELVEERKVDDFDDAT' A
#
# COMPACT_ATOMS: atom_id res chain seq x y z
N MET A 1 19.29 20.16 -10.17
CA MET A 1 17.90 20.58 -9.97
C MET A 1 17.20 19.50 -9.17
N SER A 2 16.79 19.76 -7.93
CA SER A 2 15.94 18.83 -7.18
C SER A 2 14.54 18.88 -7.80
N ARG A 3 14.15 17.87 -8.58
CA ARG A 3 12.74 17.71 -8.94
C ARG A 3 11.99 17.50 -7.63
N LEU A 4 11.00 18.35 -7.36
CA LEU A 4 10.09 18.13 -6.24
C LEU A 4 9.43 16.76 -6.46
N PRO A 5 9.18 15.98 -5.38
CA PRO A 5 8.50 14.70 -5.50
C PRO A 5 7.17 14.89 -6.23
N GLU A 6 6.92 14.10 -7.27
CA GLU A 6 5.69 14.18 -8.05
C GLU A 6 4.57 13.49 -7.27
N LYS A 7 3.42 14.15 -7.15
CA LYS A 7 2.25 13.53 -6.54
C LYS A 7 1.61 12.56 -7.52
N LEU A 8 1.65 11.28 -7.21
CA LEU A 8 1.09 10.17 -7.97
C LEU A 8 -0.23 9.73 -7.34
N ARG A 9 -1.15 9.23 -8.18
CA ARG A 9 -2.38 8.58 -7.72
C ARG A 9 -2.37 7.12 -8.16
N LYS A 10 -2.21 6.23 -7.18
CA LYS A 10 -2.00 4.80 -7.39
C LYS A 10 -3.16 3.99 -6.84
N GLN A 11 -3.22 2.71 -7.21
CA GLN A 11 -4.18 1.76 -6.69
C GLN A 11 -3.53 0.43 -6.33
N TYR A 12 -4.20 -0.29 -5.43
CA TYR A 12 -3.83 -1.64 -5.04
C TYR A 12 -5.09 -2.48 -4.83
N VAL A 13 -5.07 -3.72 -5.34
CA VAL A 13 -6.14 -4.70 -5.19
C VAL A 13 -5.62 -5.88 -4.39
N ASN A 14 -6.32 -6.24 -3.32
CA ASN A 14 -5.99 -7.42 -2.51
C ASN A 14 -6.85 -8.61 -2.94
N SER A 15 -6.26 -9.57 -3.65
CA SER A 15 -6.95 -10.79 -4.09
C SER A 15 -6.73 -11.99 -3.15
N ASP A 16 -5.63 -11.98 -2.40
CA ASP A 16 -5.09 -13.20 -1.80
C ASP A 16 -5.39 -13.30 -0.30
N TYR A 17 -5.13 -12.23 0.46
CA TYR A 17 -5.13 -12.23 1.92
C TYR A 17 -6.44 -11.71 2.51
N PRO A 18 -6.88 -12.16 3.71
CA PRO A 18 -8.10 -11.65 4.35
C PRO A 18 -8.10 -10.12 4.51
N LEU A 19 -6.97 -9.58 4.95
CA LEU A 19 -6.72 -8.16 5.09
C LEU A 19 -5.27 -7.86 4.73
N VAL A 20 -5.07 -6.80 3.94
CA VAL A 20 -3.76 -6.18 3.70
C VAL A 20 -3.74 -4.79 4.32
N MET A 21 -2.63 -4.45 4.96
CA MET A 21 -2.27 -3.11 5.39
C MET A 21 -1.19 -2.58 4.46
N LEU A 22 -1.47 -1.50 3.75
CA LEU A 22 -0.47 -0.71 3.05
C LEU A 22 0.13 0.29 4.05
N LYS A 23 1.40 0.12 4.39
CA LYS A 23 2.11 1.00 5.32
C LYS A 23 3.11 1.87 4.56
N PHE A 24 2.89 3.17 4.61
CA PHE A 24 3.68 4.19 3.94
C PHE A 24 4.86 4.62 4.81
N GLU A 25 5.86 5.27 4.21
CA GLU A 25 7.08 5.71 4.93
C GLU A 25 6.78 6.81 5.96
N ASP A 26 5.75 7.62 5.73
CA ASP A 26 5.27 8.66 6.65
C ASP A 26 4.49 8.10 7.86
N GLY A 27 4.25 6.78 7.89
CA GLY A 27 3.50 6.09 8.92
C GLY A 27 1.99 5.99 8.67
N HIS A 28 1.48 6.51 7.54
CA HIS A 28 0.10 6.29 7.12
C HIS A 28 -0.15 4.79 6.89
N GLU A 29 -1.34 4.30 7.26
CA GLU A 29 -1.76 2.93 6.96
C GLU A 29 -3.14 2.88 6.28
N ILE A 30 -3.25 2.11 5.20
CA ILE A 30 -4.53 1.86 4.50
C ILE A 30 -4.90 0.39 4.60
N LYS A 31 -6.16 0.12 4.97
CA LYS A 31 -6.75 -1.22 5.02
C LYS A 31 -7.36 -1.60 3.67
N VAL A 32 -6.99 -2.77 3.15
CA VAL A 32 -7.53 -3.34 1.92
C VAL A 32 -8.00 -4.77 2.20
N TYR A 33 -9.31 -4.96 2.30
CA TYR A 33 -9.93 -6.27 2.53
C TYR A 33 -9.84 -7.15 1.28
N LYS A 34 -9.90 -8.47 1.47
CA LYS A 34 -9.92 -9.44 0.38
C LYS A 34 -11.01 -9.12 -0.65
N GLY A 35 -10.65 -9.20 -1.93
CA GLY A 35 -11.54 -8.92 -3.06
C GLY A 35 -11.86 -7.43 -3.25
N SER A 36 -11.17 -6.53 -2.54
CA SER A 36 -11.36 -5.09 -2.68
C SER A 36 -10.09 -4.39 -3.16
N GLY A 37 -10.29 -3.23 -3.79
CA GLY A 37 -9.23 -2.31 -4.18
C GLY A 37 -9.35 -0.98 -3.46
N LYS A 38 -8.22 -0.28 -3.32
CA LYS A 38 -8.15 1.09 -2.82
C LYS A 38 -7.24 1.93 -3.71
N THR A 39 -7.67 3.16 -3.96
CA THR A 39 -6.84 4.21 -4.56
C THR A 39 -6.25 5.08 -3.48
N PHE A 40 -5.02 5.56 -3.67
CA PHE A 40 -4.33 6.42 -2.72
C PHE A 40 -3.42 7.41 -3.46
N ASP A 41 -3.20 8.55 -2.80
CA ASP A 41 -2.24 9.56 -3.24
C ASP A 41 -0.90 9.30 -2.57
N VAL A 42 0.20 9.43 -3.31
CA VAL A 42 1.55 9.18 -2.81
C VAL A 42 2.59 9.99 -3.58
N TYR A 43 3.80 10.15 -3.06
CA TYR A 43 4.86 10.85 -3.79
C TYR A 43 5.84 9.88 -4.45
N SER A 44 6.25 10.19 -5.68
CA SER A 44 7.22 9.41 -6.45
C SER A 44 8.48 9.07 -5.64
N GLY A 45 8.96 7.83 -5.71
CA GLY A 45 10.16 7.37 -5.01
C GLY A 45 9.95 6.85 -3.58
N GLU A 46 8.76 7.00 -3.00
CA GLU A 46 8.40 6.37 -1.73
C GLU A 46 8.27 4.84 -1.86
N ARG A 47 8.33 4.14 -0.73
CA ARG A 47 8.10 2.69 -0.65
C ARG A 47 6.91 2.38 0.24
N ILE A 48 6.14 1.37 -0.15
CA ILE A 48 4.99 0.91 0.63
C ILE A 48 5.26 -0.53 1.05
N LYS A 49 5.13 -0.79 2.35
CA LYS A 49 5.12 -2.15 2.89
C LYS A 49 3.71 -2.71 2.82
N ILE A 50 3.59 -3.89 2.23
CA ILE A 50 2.35 -4.65 2.10
C ILE A 50 2.37 -5.69 3.21
N LEU A 51 1.52 -5.52 4.22
CA LEU A 51 1.45 -6.42 5.37
C LEU A 51 0.13 -7.19 5.36
N ALA A 52 0.17 -8.52 5.37
CA ALA A 52 -1.02 -9.33 5.53
C ALA A 52 -1.40 -9.48 7.01
N SER A 53 -2.69 -9.49 7.29
CA SER A 53 -3.26 -9.85 8.60
C SER A 53 -4.34 -10.90 8.39
N TYR A 54 -4.22 -12.02 9.09
CA TYR A 54 -5.17 -13.15 9.01
C TYR A 54 -6.25 -13.06 10.08
N ASP A 55 -5.91 -12.47 11.23
CA ASP A 55 -6.84 -12.17 12.32
C ASP A 55 -6.72 -10.67 12.67
N PRO A 56 -7.75 -9.86 12.37
CA PRO A 56 -7.73 -8.42 12.63
C PRO A 56 -7.79 -8.06 14.13
N THR A 57 -8.01 -9.03 15.01
CA THR A 57 -8.03 -8.86 16.48
C THR A 57 -6.67 -9.16 17.11
N SER A 58 -5.89 -10.05 16.50
CA SER A 58 -4.47 -10.23 16.80
C SER A 58 -3.71 -9.04 16.20
N GLY A 59 -2.80 -8.40 16.95
CA GLY A 59 -1.96 -7.33 16.39
C GLY A 59 -0.98 -7.81 15.31
N ASP A 60 -1.04 -9.09 14.95
CA ASP A 60 -0.07 -9.79 14.14
C ASP A 60 -0.22 -9.45 12.66
N ARG A 61 0.92 -9.16 12.04
CA ARG A 61 1.02 -8.77 10.64
C ARG A 61 2.27 -9.42 10.04
N GLU A 62 2.10 -10.03 8.88
CA GLU A 62 3.17 -10.64 8.10
C GLU A 62 3.59 -9.68 6.99
N LEU A 63 4.90 -9.39 6.87
CA LEU A 63 5.40 -8.63 5.71
C LEU A 63 5.38 -9.53 4.47
N VAL A 64 4.50 -9.20 3.53
CA VAL A 64 4.38 -9.92 2.26
C VAL A 64 5.38 -9.38 1.25
N GLU A 65 5.43 -8.07 1.10
CA GLU A 65 6.25 -7.40 0.10
C GLU A 65 6.57 -5.97 0.53
N GLU A 66 7.65 -5.41 0.00
CA GLU A 66 7.95 -3.99 0.04
C GLU A 66 8.19 -3.50 -1.39
N ARG A 67 7.33 -2.61 -1.88
CA ARG A 67 7.28 -2.19 -3.28
C ARG A 67 7.43 -0.68 -3.39
N LYS A 68 8.14 -0.19 -4.43
CA LYS A 68 8.18 1.24 -4.74
C LYS A 68 6.84 1.68 -5.29
N VAL A 69 6.42 2.90 -4.97
CA VAL A 69 5.14 3.44 -5.42
C VAL A 69 5.01 3.49 -6.94
N ASP A 70 6.13 3.67 -7.63
CA ASP A 70 6.21 3.71 -9.09
C ASP A 70 5.80 2.39 -9.73
N ASP A 71 5.92 1.27 -9.00
CA ASP A 71 5.56 -0.09 -9.45
C ASP A 71 4.11 -0.47 -9.11
N PHE A 72 3.32 0.44 -8.53
CA PHE A 72 1.87 0.26 -8.36
C PHE A 72 1.12 0.72 -9.60
N ASP A 73 -0.01 0.06 -9.85
CA ASP A 73 -0.92 0.44 -10.93
C ASP A 73 -1.45 1.86 -10.71
N ASP A 74 -1.56 2.63 -11.79
CA ASP A 74 -2.21 3.94 -11.74
C ASP A 74 -3.70 3.79 -11.46
N ALA A 75 -4.25 4.68 -10.64
CA ALA A 75 -5.68 4.73 -10.44
C ALA A 75 -6.36 5.24 -11.73
N THR A 76 -7.26 4.45 -12.31
CA THR A 76 -8.09 4.85 -13.45
C THR A 76 -9.17 5.85 -13.07
#